data_AF-A0A537L8X7-F1
#
_entry.id   AF-A0A537L8X7-F1
#
_cell.length_a   1.000
_cell.length_b   1.000
_cell.length_c   1.000
_cell.angle_alpha   90.00
_cell.angle_beta   90.00
_cell.angle_gamma   90.00
#
_symmetry.space_group_name_H-M   'P 1'
#
loop_
_entity.id
_entity.type
_entity.pdbx_description
1 polymer ?
#
loop_
_entity_poly.entity_id
_entity_poly.type
_entity_poly.pdbx_seq_one_letter_code
_entity_poly.pdbx_strand_id
1 'polypeptide(L)'
;MARNGTLARAARGAHLFTAMLAALCIASASARAEPDDALEAAAALAQSPPVLDVGGLSPPPEDVTPGSGGPVNLLIAIHKTAAERYSDTYLTSGKKRRRPVASSMRLRRQDDANFTNRVRYLARRIAEIRTAEPPQLARATTGEEFLAALVAASRRGPIGNLVIYGHAASTALFAREDRGFYASVLDVARSTRIVGGAEEDRLYQLRDAGARDLADFARLVERGDIRFTENAVIVFAGCGVAGRREVETLGIAARVTDITGATAIASIDVTDQSMGRGRSFRNHEYSRRTWVRFVAQQTPERLNTRVIDALTFLNLAAPLESPAVASAPQPETSDLADAN
;
A
#
# COMPACT_ATOMS: atom_id res chain seq x y z
N MET A 1 49.64 -56.73 10.53
CA MET A 1 49.47 -55.82 9.36
C MET A 1 48.04 -55.29 9.33
N ALA A 2 47.78 -54.11 9.89
CA ALA A 2 46.54 -53.32 9.67
C ALA A 2 46.61 -52.01 10.48
N ARG A 3 47.30 -50.97 9.97
CA ARG A 3 47.26 -49.63 10.58
C ARG A 3 47.50 -48.46 9.60
N ASN A 4 47.25 -48.63 8.30
CA ASN A 4 47.47 -47.58 7.29
C ASN A 4 46.20 -47.01 6.62
N GLY A 5 44.99 -47.39 7.08
CA GLY A 5 43.73 -47.01 6.40
C GLY A 5 43.06 -45.71 6.90
N THR A 6 43.35 -45.24 8.11
CA THR A 6 42.58 -44.16 8.76
C THR A 6 43.14 -42.76 8.54
N LEU A 7 44.45 -42.60 8.34
CA LEU A 7 45.07 -41.29 8.10
C LEU A 7 44.76 -40.71 6.70
N ALA A 8 44.53 -41.56 5.70
CA ALA A 8 44.26 -41.12 4.33
C ALA A 8 42.85 -40.51 4.13
N ARG A 9 41.87 -40.84 4.99
CA ARG A 9 40.51 -40.27 4.92
C ARG A 9 40.40 -38.90 5.59
N ALA A 10 41.13 -38.67 6.68
CA ALA A 10 41.15 -37.38 7.38
C ALA A 10 41.81 -36.28 6.52
N ALA A 11 42.89 -36.61 5.80
CA ALA A 11 43.60 -35.66 4.94
C ALA A 11 42.74 -35.19 3.74
N ARG A 12 41.93 -36.07 3.13
CA ARG A 12 41.04 -35.69 2.01
C ARG A 12 39.87 -34.81 2.45
N GLY A 13 39.35 -35.01 3.66
CA GLY A 13 38.29 -34.15 4.23
C GLY A 13 38.77 -32.74 4.52
N ALA A 14 40.01 -32.59 5.02
CA ALA A 14 40.61 -31.29 5.28
C ALA A 14 40.83 -30.49 3.98
N HIS A 15 41.36 -31.11 2.92
CA HIS A 15 41.59 -30.41 1.65
C HIS A 15 40.30 -29.95 0.96
N LEU A 16 39.22 -30.74 1.03
CA LEU A 16 37.92 -30.33 0.50
C LEU A 16 37.31 -29.17 1.29
N PHE A 17 37.45 -29.17 2.62
CA PHE A 17 36.96 -28.07 3.46
C PHE A 17 37.73 -26.77 3.20
N THR A 18 39.06 -26.82 3.08
CA THR A 18 39.88 -25.63 2.81
C THR A 18 39.64 -25.07 1.41
N ALA A 19 39.43 -25.93 0.40
CA ALA A 19 39.09 -25.49 -0.95
C ALA A 19 37.70 -24.82 -1.01
N MET A 20 36.73 -25.34 -0.26
CA MET A 20 35.38 -24.75 -0.18
C MET A 20 35.41 -23.41 0.56
N LEU A 21 36.22 -23.29 1.62
CA LEU A 21 36.40 -22.04 2.36
C LEU A 21 37.11 -20.98 1.50
N ALA A 22 38.12 -21.37 0.72
CA ALA A 22 38.81 -20.48 -0.21
C ALA A 22 37.88 -20.00 -1.34
N ALA A 23 37.07 -20.90 -1.91
CA ALA A 23 36.07 -20.53 -2.92
C ALA A 23 35.00 -19.57 -2.35
N LEU A 24 34.57 -19.77 -1.09
CA LEU A 24 33.62 -18.87 -0.42
C LEU A 24 34.24 -17.50 -0.14
N CYS A 25 35.52 -17.45 0.26
CA CYS A 25 36.27 -16.20 0.46
C CYS A 25 36.48 -15.45 -0.86
N ILE A 26 36.83 -16.15 -1.95
CA ILE A 26 37.02 -15.54 -3.27
C ILE A 26 35.68 -15.04 -3.84
N ALA A 27 34.60 -15.82 -3.74
CA ALA A 27 33.26 -15.38 -4.14
C ALA A 27 32.77 -14.17 -3.31
N SER A 28 33.12 -14.09 -2.03
CA SER A 28 32.80 -12.94 -1.17
C SER A 28 33.66 -11.69 -1.47
N ALA A 29 34.88 -11.88 -1.98
CA ALA A 29 35.73 -10.79 -2.44
C ALA A 29 35.29 -10.26 -3.81
N SER A 30 34.81 -11.13 -4.71
CA SER A 30 34.26 -10.74 -6.02
C SER A 30 32.87 -10.09 -5.93
N ALA A 31 32.12 -10.31 -4.84
CA ALA A 31 30.84 -9.64 -4.59
C ALA A 31 30.97 -8.20 -4.05
N ARG A 32 32.20 -7.72 -3.78
CA ARG A 32 32.48 -6.38 -3.23
C ARG A 32 33.23 -5.45 -4.18
N ALA A 33 33.55 -5.88 -5.40
CA ALA A 33 34.06 -4.99 -6.43
C ALA A 33 32.88 -4.42 -7.23
N GLU A 34 32.10 -3.51 -6.62
CA GLU A 34 31.43 -2.51 -7.45
C GLU A 34 32.52 -1.57 -7.98
N PRO A 35 32.53 -1.22 -9.28
CA PRO A 35 33.40 -0.16 -9.75
C PRO A 35 33.03 1.12 -9.00
N ASP A 36 34.02 1.85 -8.48
CA ASP A 36 33.83 3.10 -7.74
C ASP A 36 32.87 4.05 -8.46
N ASP A 37 32.86 4.04 -9.80
CA ASP A 37 31.94 4.80 -10.65
C ASP A 37 30.45 4.52 -10.42
N ALA A 38 30.06 3.28 -10.07
CA ALA A 38 28.66 2.93 -9.79
C ALA A 38 28.23 3.40 -8.39
N LEU A 39 29.14 3.35 -7.43
CA LEU A 39 28.94 3.88 -6.09
C LEU A 39 28.91 5.41 -6.10
N GLU A 40 29.75 6.02 -6.94
CA GLU A 40 29.82 7.48 -7.15
C GLU A 40 28.61 7.99 -7.93
N ALA A 41 28.14 7.25 -8.94
CA ALA A 41 26.87 7.55 -9.64
C ALA A 41 25.65 7.40 -8.73
N ALA A 42 25.62 6.37 -7.86
CA ALA A 42 24.57 6.20 -6.85
C ALA A 42 24.64 7.29 -5.76
N ALA A 43 25.84 7.70 -5.36
CA ALA A 43 26.06 8.81 -4.43
C ALA A 43 25.67 10.16 -5.06
N ALA A 44 25.95 10.39 -6.34
CA ALA A 44 25.55 11.58 -7.09
C ALA A 44 24.03 11.66 -7.26
N LEU A 45 23.36 10.53 -7.58
CA LEU A 45 21.89 10.44 -7.60
C LEU A 45 21.28 10.66 -6.20
N ALA A 46 21.98 10.27 -5.13
CA ALA A 46 21.54 10.45 -3.76
C ALA A 46 21.76 11.88 -3.23
N GLN A 47 22.76 12.60 -3.75
CA GLN A 47 23.08 13.99 -3.38
C GLN A 47 22.21 15.00 -4.14
N SER A 48 21.82 14.68 -5.37
CA SER A 48 20.96 15.51 -6.22
C SER A 48 19.89 14.65 -6.90
N PRO A 49 18.87 14.16 -6.15
CA PRO A 49 17.74 13.50 -6.78
C PRO A 49 17.12 14.47 -7.79
N PRO A 50 16.77 14.05 -9.02
CA PRO A 50 16.15 14.94 -9.99
C PRO A 50 14.92 15.56 -9.33
N VAL A 51 14.91 16.89 -9.25
CA VAL A 51 13.75 17.66 -8.80
C VAL A 51 12.69 17.50 -9.90
N LEU A 52 11.91 16.43 -9.79
CA LEU A 52 10.80 16.17 -10.67
C LEU A 52 9.59 16.89 -10.11
N ASP A 53 8.98 17.70 -10.96
CA ASP A 53 7.80 18.50 -10.67
C ASP A 53 6.73 17.68 -9.94
N VAL A 54 6.42 18.14 -8.73
CA VAL A 54 5.46 17.54 -7.80
C VAL A 54 4.03 18.05 -8.06
N GLY A 55 3.84 18.96 -9.02
CA GLY A 55 2.57 19.63 -9.31
C GLY A 55 1.46 18.73 -9.85
N GLY A 56 1.80 17.58 -10.45
CA GLY A 56 0.82 16.70 -11.10
C GLY A 56 -0.04 15.81 -10.19
N LEU A 57 -0.11 16.07 -8.87
CA LEU A 57 -0.94 15.33 -7.91
C LEU A 57 -1.85 16.23 -7.06
N SER A 58 -2.00 17.50 -7.45
CA SER A 58 -3.04 18.34 -6.86
C SER A 58 -4.40 17.69 -7.09
N PRO A 59 -5.30 17.69 -6.10
CA PRO A 59 -6.66 17.23 -6.33
C PRO A 59 -7.24 18.02 -7.51
N PRO A 60 -7.92 17.37 -8.47
CA PRO A 60 -8.58 18.11 -9.53
C PRO A 60 -9.62 19.06 -8.90
N PRO A 61 -9.83 20.25 -9.48
CA PRO A 61 -10.87 21.18 -9.05
C PRO A 61 -12.26 20.52 -9.09
N GLU A 62 -13.19 21.05 -8.30
CA GLU A 62 -14.53 20.51 -8.01
C GLU A 62 -15.48 20.34 -9.23
N ASP A 63 -15.06 20.73 -10.43
CA ASP A 63 -15.83 20.57 -11.67
C ASP A 63 -15.54 19.23 -12.35
N VAL A 64 -15.86 18.13 -11.67
CA VAL A 64 -15.86 16.80 -12.28
C VAL A 64 -17.30 16.42 -12.60
N THR A 65 -17.63 16.40 -13.89
CA THR A 65 -18.86 15.83 -14.42
C THR A 65 -19.07 14.42 -13.83
N PRO A 66 -20.29 14.06 -13.36
CA PRO A 66 -20.57 12.72 -12.88
C PRO A 66 -20.11 11.70 -13.93
N GLY A 67 -19.20 10.80 -13.53
CA GLY A 67 -18.68 9.75 -14.41
C GLY A 67 -19.80 8.82 -14.88
N SER A 68 -19.53 8.06 -15.93
CA SER A 68 -20.42 7.13 -16.65
C SER A 68 -21.05 5.99 -15.81
N GLY A 69 -21.01 6.07 -14.47
CA GLY A 69 -21.54 5.07 -13.54
C GLY A 69 -20.68 3.81 -13.40
N GLY A 70 -19.61 3.68 -14.19
CA GLY A 70 -18.74 2.52 -14.20
C GLY A 70 -17.81 2.42 -12.98
N PRO A 71 -17.23 1.23 -12.70
CA PRO A 71 -16.26 1.05 -11.63
C PRO A 71 -15.01 1.93 -11.80
N VAL A 72 -14.54 2.53 -10.70
CA VAL A 72 -13.35 3.40 -10.69
C VAL A 72 -12.13 2.65 -10.15
N ASN A 73 -10.99 2.85 -10.81
CA ASN A 73 -9.68 2.45 -10.31
C ASN A 73 -9.04 3.62 -9.55
N LEU A 74 -8.71 3.46 -8.27
CA LEU A 74 -8.12 4.51 -7.43
C LEU A 74 -6.75 4.07 -6.89
N LEU A 75 -5.73 4.89 -7.12
CA LEU A 75 -4.38 4.68 -6.60
C LEU A 75 -3.99 5.84 -5.69
N ILE A 76 -3.66 5.55 -4.44
CA ILE A 76 -3.35 6.56 -3.43
C ILE A 76 -1.91 6.44 -2.94
N ALA A 77 -1.18 7.55 -2.99
CA ALA A 77 0.09 7.70 -2.28
C ALA A 77 -0.13 8.39 -0.93
N ILE A 78 0.11 7.68 0.16
CA ILE A 78 0.05 8.19 1.53
C ILE A 78 1.39 8.82 1.88
N HIS A 79 1.40 10.14 1.96
CA HIS A 79 2.60 10.94 2.17
C HIS A 79 2.82 11.25 3.64
N LYS A 80 4.08 11.16 4.02
CA LYS A 80 4.55 11.60 5.32
C LYS A 80 4.79 13.11 5.37
N THR A 81 5.03 13.76 4.25
CA THR A 81 5.43 15.17 4.13
C THR A 81 6.75 15.46 4.83
N ALA A 82 7.39 16.57 4.41
CA ALA A 82 8.66 17.00 4.97
C ALA A 82 8.53 17.76 6.30
N ALA A 83 7.32 17.99 6.83
CA ALA A 83 7.15 18.69 8.10
C ALA A 83 7.86 17.94 9.24
N GLU A 84 8.41 18.68 10.20
CA GLU A 84 9.04 18.11 11.40
C GLU A 84 8.00 17.34 12.22
N ARG A 85 8.43 16.22 12.81
CA ARG A 85 7.60 15.34 13.64
C ARG A 85 8.19 15.19 15.02
N TYR A 86 7.33 14.89 15.99
CA TYR A 86 7.77 14.43 17.30
C TYR A 86 8.75 13.25 17.19
N SER A 87 8.42 12.28 16.33
CA SER A 87 9.27 11.11 16.05
C SER A 87 10.61 11.41 15.37
N ASP A 88 10.87 12.63 14.91
CA ASP A 88 12.20 13.02 14.40
C ASP A 88 13.16 13.36 15.52
N THR A 89 12.62 13.98 16.55
CA THR A 89 13.39 14.48 17.70
C THR A 89 13.40 13.44 18.81
N TYR A 90 12.36 12.62 18.93
CA TYR A 90 12.18 11.66 20.02
C TYR A 90 11.90 10.24 19.52
N LEU A 91 12.37 9.25 20.28
CA LEU A 91 11.96 7.86 20.17
C LEU A 91 10.56 7.68 20.76
N THR A 92 9.90 6.55 20.46
CA THR A 92 8.64 6.18 21.11
C THR A 92 8.74 6.10 22.63
N SER A 93 9.94 5.82 23.17
CA SER A 93 10.23 5.88 24.61
C SER A 93 10.29 7.32 25.18
N GLY A 94 10.26 8.34 24.33
CA GLY A 94 10.46 9.76 24.68
C GLY A 94 11.91 10.21 24.77
N LYS A 95 12.87 9.29 24.60
CA LYS A 95 14.30 9.64 24.58
C LYS A 95 14.64 10.40 23.30
N LYS A 96 15.44 11.46 23.40
CA LYS A 96 15.90 12.23 22.24
C LYS A 96 16.69 11.33 21.28
N ARG A 97 16.41 11.42 19.97
CA ARG A 97 17.15 10.71 18.94
C ARG A 97 18.54 11.31 18.77
N ARG A 98 19.52 10.44 18.52
CA ARG A 98 20.89 10.86 18.16
C ARG A 98 21.01 11.31 16.70
N ARG A 99 20.10 10.84 15.84
CA ARG A 99 20.11 11.16 14.41
C ARG A 99 19.65 12.60 14.17
N PRO A 100 20.30 13.37 13.28
CA PRO A 100 19.83 14.71 12.93
C PRO A 100 18.44 14.71 12.30
N VAL A 101 17.58 15.65 12.69
CA VAL A 101 16.21 15.84 12.15
C VAL A 101 16.24 15.96 10.61
N ALA A 102 17.21 16.71 10.06
CA ALA A 102 17.39 16.87 8.62
C ALA A 102 17.55 15.53 7.87
N SER A 103 18.20 14.54 8.49
CA SER A 103 18.35 13.22 7.88
C SER A 103 17.03 12.43 7.86
N SER A 104 16.19 12.57 8.89
CA SER A 104 14.86 11.95 8.94
C SER A 104 13.91 12.61 7.94
N MET A 105 13.95 13.94 7.83
CA MET A 105 13.19 14.69 6.83
C MET A 105 13.58 14.28 5.40
N ARG A 106 14.89 14.14 5.11
CA ARG A 106 15.37 13.70 3.80
C ARG A 106 14.84 12.31 3.44
N LEU A 107 14.88 11.36 4.38
CA LEU A 107 14.31 10.03 4.14
C LEU A 107 12.80 10.07 3.87
N ARG A 108 12.04 10.91 4.58
CA ARG A 108 10.60 11.05 4.29
C ARG A 108 10.33 11.59 2.89
N ARG A 109 11.08 12.60 2.45
CA ARG A 109 10.96 13.11 1.08
C ARG A 109 11.23 12.03 0.04
N GLN A 110 12.24 11.19 0.31
CA GLN A 110 12.55 10.05 -0.55
C GLN A 110 11.42 9.01 -0.55
N ASP A 111 10.86 8.68 0.61
CA ASP A 111 9.71 7.76 0.72
C ASP A 111 8.48 8.31 -0.02
N ASP A 112 8.14 9.58 0.16
CA ASP A 112 7.01 10.24 -0.50
C ASP A 112 7.17 10.24 -2.03
N ALA A 113 8.39 10.50 -2.52
CA ALA A 113 8.73 10.41 -3.94
C ALA A 113 8.61 8.95 -4.44
N ASN A 114 9.05 7.97 -3.65
CA ASN A 114 8.94 6.55 -4.00
C ASN A 114 7.48 6.11 -4.12
N PHE A 115 6.61 6.45 -3.16
CA PHE A 115 5.18 6.12 -3.22
C PHE A 115 4.50 6.78 -4.42
N THR A 116 4.80 8.05 -4.67
CA THR A 116 4.33 8.78 -5.86
C THR A 116 4.74 8.09 -7.16
N ASN A 117 6.01 7.74 -7.28
CA ASN A 117 6.54 7.10 -8.49
C ASN A 117 5.90 5.74 -8.72
N ARG A 118 5.57 5.01 -7.65
CA ARG A 118 4.89 3.71 -7.73
C ARG A 118 3.44 3.83 -8.17
N VAL A 119 2.70 4.77 -7.61
CA VAL A 119 1.34 5.11 -8.08
C VAL A 119 1.36 5.42 -9.58
N ARG A 120 2.27 6.31 -10.02
CA ARG A 120 2.42 6.67 -11.44
C ARG A 120 2.85 5.49 -12.30
N TYR A 121 3.72 4.63 -11.80
CA TYR A 121 4.19 3.46 -12.54
C TYR A 121 3.08 2.43 -12.73
N LEU A 122 2.34 2.11 -11.68
CA LEU A 122 1.18 1.23 -11.77
C LEU A 122 0.09 1.82 -12.67
N ALA A 123 -0.14 3.14 -12.59
CA ALA A 123 -1.07 3.82 -13.47
C ALA A 123 -0.74 3.65 -14.96
N ARG A 124 0.55 3.81 -15.33
CA ARG A 124 1.01 3.56 -16.70
C ARG A 124 0.74 2.12 -17.15
N ARG A 125 1.03 1.15 -16.27
CA ARG A 125 0.78 -0.28 -16.57
C ARG A 125 -0.70 -0.61 -16.74
N ILE A 126 -1.58 0.04 -15.97
CA ILE A 126 -3.03 -0.10 -16.15
C ILE A 126 -3.45 0.51 -17.50
N ALA A 127 -2.91 1.67 -17.88
CA ALA A 127 -3.21 2.32 -19.15
C ALA A 127 -2.71 1.52 -20.39
N GLU A 128 -1.74 0.63 -20.23
CA GLU A 128 -1.31 -0.32 -21.27
C GLU A 128 -2.36 -1.43 -21.54
N ILE A 129 -3.31 -1.63 -20.63
CA ILE A 129 -4.40 -2.61 -20.78
C ILE A 129 -5.56 -1.94 -21.53
N ARG A 130 -5.79 -2.36 -22.78
CA ARG A 130 -6.75 -1.73 -23.70
C ARG A 130 -8.17 -1.58 -23.14
N THR A 131 -8.61 -2.50 -22.28
CA THR A 131 -9.98 -2.53 -21.71
C THR A 131 -10.11 -1.81 -20.39
N ALA A 132 -9.00 -1.31 -19.82
CA ALA A 132 -9.01 -0.72 -18.48
C ALA A 132 -9.17 0.80 -18.55
N GLU A 133 -10.10 1.32 -17.76
CA GLU A 133 -10.23 2.76 -17.55
C GLU A 133 -8.99 3.31 -16.82
N PRO A 134 -8.46 4.48 -17.24
CA PRO A 134 -7.33 5.13 -16.57
C PRO A 134 -7.62 5.34 -15.07
N PRO A 135 -6.68 4.99 -14.18
CA PRO A 135 -6.91 5.14 -12.76
C PRO A 135 -6.87 6.60 -12.32
N GLN A 136 -7.73 6.94 -11.37
CA GLN A 136 -7.62 8.16 -10.60
C GLN A 136 -6.43 8.05 -9.65
N LEU A 137 -5.59 9.09 -9.64
CA LEU A 137 -4.45 9.18 -8.72
C LEU A 137 -4.77 10.18 -7.62
N ALA A 138 -4.48 9.82 -6.38
CA ALA A 138 -4.62 10.72 -5.25
C ALA A 138 -3.36 10.71 -4.38
N ARG A 139 -3.19 11.81 -3.66
CA ARG A 139 -2.21 11.95 -2.58
C ARG A 139 -2.97 12.31 -1.31
N ALA A 140 -2.62 11.66 -0.21
CA ALA A 140 -3.15 12.01 1.10
C ALA A 140 -2.02 12.14 2.13
N THR A 141 -2.06 13.21 2.90
CA THR A 141 -1.14 13.54 3.99
C THR A 141 -1.79 13.44 5.37
N THR A 142 -3.12 13.25 5.39
CA THR A 142 -3.93 13.02 6.58
C THR A 142 -4.94 11.88 6.38
N GLY A 143 -5.54 11.39 7.46
CA GLY A 143 -6.66 10.45 7.42
C GLY A 143 -7.92 11.07 6.80
N GLU A 144 -8.14 12.36 7.03
CA GLU A 144 -9.20 13.13 6.39
C GLU A 144 -9.02 13.24 4.87
N GLU A 145 -7.81 13.58 4.40
CA GLU A 145 -7.51 13.63 2.96
C GLU A 145 -7.64 12.24 2.32
N PHE A 146 -7.28 11.18 3.06
CA PHE A 146 -7.47 9.81 2.60
C PHE A 146 -8.96 9.48 2.41
N LEU A 147 -9.82 9.77 3.39
CA LEU A 147 -11.26 9.56 3.25
C LEU A 147 -11.88 10.45 2.16
N ALA A 148 -11.45 11.71 2.06
CA ALA A 148 -11.91 12.63 1.03
C ALA A 148 -11.57 12.12 -0.39
N ALA A 149 -10.40 11.50 -0.58
CA ALA A 149 -10.04 10.89 -1.86
C ALA A 149 -10.97 9.72 -2.23
N LEU A 150 -11.39 8.91 -1.25
CA LEU A 150 -12.35 7.81 -1.46
C LEU A 150 -13.75 8.34 -1.82
N VAL A 151 -14.20 9.39 -1.13
CA VAL A 151 -15.47 10.07 -1.44
C VAL A 151 -15.42 10.68 -2.85
N ALA A 152 -14.34 11.38 -3.20
CA ALA A 152 -14.17 11.99 -4.52
C ALA A 152 -14.18 10.95 -5.66
N ALA A 153 -13.54 9.79 -5.46
CA ALA A 153 -13.62 8.69 -6.41
C ALA A 153 -15.05 8.10 -6.48
N SER A 154 -15.69 7.91 -5.33
CA SER A 154 -17.06 7.39 -5.24
C SER A 154 -18.10 8.28 -5.90
N ARG A 155 -17.85 9.59 -6.03
CA ARG A 155 -18.70 10.51 -6.82
C ARG A 155 -18.66 10.23 -8.32
N ARG A 156 -17.56 9.65 -8.84
CA ARG A 156 -17.43 9.27 -10.26
C ARG A 156 -18.04 7.90 -10.57
N GLY A 157 -18.01 7.00 -9.59
CA GLY A 157 -18.53 5.63 -9.68
C GLY A 157 -18.08 4.79 -8.50
N PRO A 158 -18.65 3.60 -8.26
CA PRO A 158 -18.20 2.72 -7.19
C PRO A 158 -16.73 2.31 -7.42
N ILE A 159 -15.94 2.27 -6.35
CA ILE A 159 -14.53 1.88 -6.42
C ILE A 159 -14.45 0.37 -6.68
N GLY A 160 -13.89 -0.01 -7.84
CA GLY A 160 -13.62 -1.41 -8.17
C GLY A 160 -12.24 -1.86 -7.72
N ASN A 161 -11.26 -0.96 -7.78
CA ASN A 161 -9.89 -1.26 -7.40
C ASN A 161 -9.30 -0.10 -6.60
N LEU A 162 -8.71 -0.40 -5.44
CA LEU A 162 -8.00 0.56 -4.60
C LEU A 162 -6.59 0.04 -4.31
N VAL A 163 -5.56 0.80 -4.66
CA VAL A 163 -4.18 0.49 -4.27
C VAL A 163 -3.60 1.62 -3.44
N ILE A 164 -3.09 1.27 -2.26
CA ILE A 164 -2.58 2.23 -1.29
C ILE A 164 -1.08 2.01 -1.11
N TYR A 165 -0.28 2.97 -1.54
CA TYR A 165 1.17 3.01 -1.30
C TYR A 165 1.46 3.93 -0.13
N GLY A 166 2.08 3.39 0.91
CA GLY A 166 2.36 4.18 2.10
C GLY A 166 3.01 3.37 3.21
N HIS A 167 3.42 4.08 4.25
CA HIS A 167 3.76 3.44 5.52
C HIS A 167 2.49 3.07 6.26
N ALA A 168 2.47 1.85 6.78
CA ALA A 168 1.33 1.35 7.49
C ALA A 168 1.75 0.36 8.58
N ALA A 169 0.78 -0.01 9.40
CA ALA A 169 0.78 -1.15 10.30
C ALA A 169 -0.66 -1.68 10.35
N SER A 170 -0.87 -2.79 11.05
CA SER A 170 -2.19 -3.36 11.27
C SER A 170 -3.18 -2.38 11.90
N THR A 171 -2.73 -1.36 12.63
CA THR A 171 -3.59 -0.38 13.30
C THR A 171 -3.60 1.00 12.68
N ALA A 172 -2.82 1.26 11.63
CA ALA A 172 -2.77 2.60 11.03
C ALA A 172 -2.22 2.63 9.59
N LEU A 173 -2.72 3.57 8.79
CA LEU A 173 -2.01 4.15 7.65
C LEU A 173 -1.33 5.43 8.12
N PHE A 174 0.00 5.40 8.16
CA PHE A 174 0.82 6.48 8.70
C PHE A 174 1.10 7.53 7.62
N ALA A 175 0.12 8.40 7.40
CA ALA A 175 0.35 9.67 6.70
C ALA A 175 1.26 10.54 7.59
N ARG A 176 0.71 11.25 8.58
CA ARG A 176 1.48 11.93 9.63
C ARG A 176 1.19 11.36 11.01
N GLU A 177 2.11 11.58 11.95
CA GLU A 177 2.09 10.88 13.25
C GLU A 177 0.84 11.22 14.09
N ASP A 178 0.34 12.45 13.95
CA ASP A 178 -0.80 13.06 14.64
C ASP A 178 -2.09 13.08 13.83
N ARG A 179 -2.05 12.69 12.55
CA ARG A 179 -3.18 12.89 11.62
C ARG A 179 -3.31 11.79 10.58
N GLY A 180 -2.89 10.57 10.90
CA GLY A 180 -3.06 9.39 10.05
C GLY A 180 -4.51 8.91 9.95
N PHE A 181 -4.69 7.78 9.26
CA PHE A 181 -5.91 6.98 9.32
C PHE A 181 -5.67 5.80 10.25
N TYR A 182 -6.44 5.67 11.31
CA TYR A 182 -6.18 4.72 12.40
C TYR A 182 -7.30 3.69 12.54
N ALA A 183 -7.02 2.58 13.23
CA ALA A 183 -8.07 1.68 13.66
C ALA A 183 -9.05 2.35 14.65
N SER A 184 -8.52 3.27 15.47
CA SER A 184 -9.21 4.06 16.48
C SER A 184 -8.39 5.32 16.80
N VAL A 185 -8.92 6.52 16.59
CA VAL A 185 -8.23 7.76 17.00
C VAL A 185 -8.17 7.85 18.52
N LEU A 186 -9.16 7.31 19.23
CA LEU A 186 -9.22 7.32 20.70
C LEU A 186 -8.03 6.57 21.33
N ASP A 187 -7.65 5.42 20.77
CA ASP A 187 -6.51 4.64 21.28
C ASP A 187 -5.17 5.36 21.03
N VAL A 188 -5.09 6.12 19.94
CA VAL A 188 -3.96 7.02 19.69
C VAL A 188 -3.97 8.16 20.70
N ALA A 189 -5.12 8.79 20.96
CA ALA A 189 -5.26 9.88 21.92
C ALA A 189 -4.81 9.47 23.33
N ARG A 190 -5.09 8.24 23.75
CA ARG A 190 -4.66 7.67 25.04
C ARG A 190 -3.14 7.60 25.19
N SER A 191 -2.47 7.13 24.15
CA SER A 191 -1.05 6.76 24.18
C SER A 191 -0.11 7.83 23.63
N THR A 192 -0.63 8.81 22.90
CA THR A 192 0.17 9.84 22.22
C THR A 192 0.86 10.78 23.21
N ARG A 193 2.06 11.22 22.83
CA ARG A 193 2.83 12.28 23.48
C ARG A 193 2.96 13.53 22.60
N ILE A 194 2.28 13.54 21.46
CA ILE A 194 2.40 14.58 20.44
C ILE A 194 1.54 15.79 20.80
N VAL A 195 0.37 15.54 21.39
CA VAL A 195 -0.59 16.54 21.86
C VAL A 195 -0.73 16.42 23.38
N GLY A 196 -0.97 17.55 24.06
CA GLY A 196 -1.14 17.63 25.51
C GLY A 196 -2.60 17.73 25.94
N GLY A 197 -2.87 17.63 27.25
CA GLY A 197 -4.20 17.79 27.84
C GLY A 197 -4.85 16.47 28.26
N ALA A 198 -6.14 16.54 28.63
CA ALA A 198 -6.94 15.36 28.96
C ALA A 198 -7.13 14.46 27.72
N GLU A 199 -7.61 13.23 27.91
CA GLU A 199 -7.87 12.29 26.80
C GLU A 199 -8.82 12.89 25.75
N GLU A 200 -9.89 13.53 26.19
CA GLU A 200 -10.87 14.18 25.32
C GLU A 200 -10.24 15.32 24.52
N ASP A 201 -9.48 16.21 25.17
CA ASP A 201 -8.76 17.30 24.49
C ASP A 201 -7.80 16.77 23.42
N ARG A 202 -7.09 15.67 23.73
CA ARG A 202 -6.16 15.04 22.79
C ARG A 202 -6.91 14.44 21.61
N LEU A 203 -8.06 13.80 21.83
CA LEU A 203 -8.92 13.30 20.76
C LEU A 203 -9.38 14.43 19.83
N TYR A 204 -9.89 15.54 20.40
CA TYR A 204 -10.32 16.70 19.62
C TYR A 204 -9.17 17.29 18.80
N GLN A 205 -8.00 17.51 19.41
CA GLN A 205 -6.81 18.03 18.72
C GLN A 205 -6.36 17.13 17.56
N LEU A 206 -6.32 15.81 17.76
CA LEU A 206 -5.95 14.87 16.69
C LEU A 206 -6.95 14.91 15.54
N ARG A 207 -8.25 14.93 15.86
CA ARG A 207 -9.32 15.00 14.84
C ARG A 207 -9.28 16.33 14.08
N ASP A 208 -9.09 17.45 14.77
CA ASP A 208 -8.94 18.78 14.17
C ASP A 208 -7.70 18.84 13.25
N ALA A 209 -6.61 18.17 13.62
CA ALA A 209 -5.43 18.04 12.78
C ALA A 209 -5.62 17.13 11.54
N GLY A 210 -6.76 16.46 11.39
CA GLY A 210 -7.11 15.60 10.26
C GLY A 210 -6.97 14.10 10.52
N ALA A 211 -6.80 13.65 11.78
CA ALA A 211 -6.87 12.23 12.12
C ALA A 211 -8.28 11.69 11.91
N ARG A 212 -8.40 10.52 11.27
CA ARG A 212 -9.67 9.79 11.09
C ARG A 212 -9.48 8.32 11.39
N ASP A 213 -10.56 7.60 11.61
CA ASP A 213 -10.50 6.16 11.90
C ASP A 213 -11.54 5.32 11.15
N LEU A 214 -11.52 4.01 11.40
CA LEU A 214 -12.46 3.06 10.81
C LEU A 214 -13.92 3.35 11.15
N ALA A 215 -14.22 4.05 12.25
CA ALA A 215 -15.60 4.45 12.54
C ALA A 215 -16.05 5.59 11.60
N ASP A 216 -15.17 6.54 11.29
CA ASP A 216 -15.42 7.55 10.26
C ASP A 216 -15.64 6.91 8.88
N PHE A 217 -14.77 5.95 8.52
CA PHE A 217 -14.88 5.21 7.27
C PHE A 217 -16.19 4.41 7.17
N ALA A 218 -16.55 3.65 8.20
CA ALA A 218 -17.77 2.86 8.23
C ALA A 218 -19.03 3.74 8.03
N ARG A 219 -19.08 4.90 8.70
CA ARG A 219 -20.20 5.85 8.54
C ARG A 219 -20.32 6.37 7.10
N LEU A 220 -19.21 6.64 6.43
CA LEU A 220 -19.21 7.10 5.03
C LEU A 220 -19.64 5.97 4.06
N VAL A 221 -19.28 4.72 4.35
CA VAL A 221 -19.73 3.57 3.56
C VAL A 221 -21.23 3.31 3.78
N GLU A 222 -21.70 3.33 5.02
CA GLU A 222 -23.11 3.14 5.38
C GLU A 222 -24.01 4.21 4.74
N ARG A 223 -23.55 5.46 4.68
CA ARG A 223 -24.25 6.57 4.01
C ARG A 223 -24.23 6.49 2.49
N GLY A 224 -23.40 5.62 1.91
CA GLY A 224 -23.17 5.55 0.47
C GLY A 224 -22.29 6.67 -0.10
N ASP A 225 -21.62 7.46 0.75
CA ASP A 225 -20.66 8.49 0.34
C ASP A 225 -19.37 7.84 -0.21
N ILE A 226 -18.98 6.70 0.36
CA ILE A 226 -17.94 5.82 -0.18
C ILE A 226 -18.60 4.53 -0.65
N ARG A 227 -18.38 4.17 -1.92
CA ARG A 227 -19.01 3.01 -2.54
C ARG A 227 -17.95 2.11 -3.14
N PHE A 228 -18.09 0.81 -2.94
CA PHE A 228 -17.27 -0.22 -3.57
C PHE A 228 -18.15 -1.09 -4.46
N THR A 229 -17.58 -1.68 -5.50
CA THR A 229 -18.27 -2.75 -6.25
C THR A 229 -18.29 -4.03 -5.43
N GLU A 230 -19.20 -4.96 -5.75
CA GLU A 230 -19.32 -6.26 -5.06
C GLU A 230 -18.00 -7.04 -5.06
N ASN A 231 -17.27 -6.99 -6.18
CA ASN A 231 -15.97 -7.64 -6.33
C ASN A 231 -14.81 -6.65 -6.15
N ALA A 232 -14.94 -5.64 -5.30
CA ALA A 232 -13.86 -4.67 -5.15
C ALA A 232 -12.58 -5.31 -4.58
N VAL A 233 -11.42 -4.83 -5.03
CA VAL A 233 -10.11 -5.26 -4.51
C VAL A 233 -9.36 -4.09 -3.91
N ILE A 234 -8.83 -4.28 -2.70
CA ILE A 234 -8.02 -3.30 -1.97
C ILE A 234 -6.63 -3.89 -1.74
N VAL A 235 -5.59 -3.30 -2.33
CA VAL A 235 -4.20 -3.69 -2.11
C VAL A 235 -3.52 -2.68 -1.19
N PHE A 236 -3.21 -3.10 0.03
CA PHE A 236 -2.36 -2.34 0.95
C PHE A 236 -0.89 -2.63 0.63
N ALA A 237 -0.31 -1.86 -0.29
CA ALA A 237 1.11 -1.93 -0.65
C ALA A 237 2.02 -1.23 0.40
N GLY A 238 1.67 -1.37 1.67
CA GLY A 238 2.38 -0.86 2.84
C GLY A 238 2.80 -1.98 3.80
N CYS A 239 3.71 -1.66 4.71
CA CYS A 239 4.23 -2.61 5.69
C CYS A 239 3.14 -3.11 6.65
N GLY A 240 3.15 -4.40 6.96
CA GLY A 240 2.56 -4.97 8.17
C GLY A 240 1.06 -4.76 8.38
N VAL A 241 0.29 -4.42 7.35
CA VAL A 241 -1.16 -4.16 7.47
C VAL A 241 -1.93 -5.43 7.81
N ALA A 242 -1.44 -6.59 7.38
CA ALA A 242 -1.99 -7.89 7.80
C ALA A 242 -1.51 -8.32 9.20
N GLY A 243 -0.59 -7.58 9.82
CA GLY A 243 -0.01 -7.88 11.13
C GLY A 243 1.51 -7.88 11.14
N ARG A 244 2.12 -7.85 12.34
CA ARG A 244 3.59 -7.80 12.46
C ARG A 244 4.26 -9.16 12.34
N ARG A 245 3.73 -10.18 13.02
CA ARG A 245 4.30 -11.53 13.06
C ARG A 245 3.32 -12.57 12.54
N GLU A 246 2.07 -12.42 12.95
CA GLU A 246 0.96 -13.28 12.60
C GLU A 246 -0.13 -12.43 11.95
N VAL A 247 -1.18 -13.09 11.47
CA VAL A 247 -2.32 -12.41 10.89
C VAL A 247 -3.12 -11.75 12.00
N GLU A 248 -3.33 -10.44 11.90
CA GLU A 248 -4.14 -9.67 12.82
C GLU A 248 -5.56 -9.50 12.26
N THR A 249 -6.47 -10.36 12.69
CA THR A 249 -7.87 -10.41 12.24
C THR A 249 -8.71 -9.21 12.67
N LEU A 250 -8.20 -8.38 13.58
CA LEU A 250 -8.84 -7.13 14.01
C LEU A 250 -8.14 -5.88 13.46
N GLY A 251 -7.14 -6.06 12.59
CA GLY A 251 -6.42 -4.97 11.95
C GLY A 251 -7.24 -4.26 10.87
N ILE A 252 -6.68 -3.18 10.32
CA ILE A 252 -7.28 -2.35 9.27
C ILE A 252 -7.66 -3.19 8.05
N ALA A 253 -6.79 -4.09 7.57
CA ALA A 253 -7.12 -4.91 6.40
C ALA A 253 -8.39 -5.74 6.60
N ALA A 254 -8.48 -6.46 7.71
CA ALA A 254 -9.65 -7.28 8.04
C ALA A 254 -10.91 -6.42 8.21
N ARG A 255 -10.84 -5.37 9.02
CA ARG A 255 -12.00 -4.51 9.29
C ARG A 255 -12.49 -3.74 8.06
N VAL A 256 -11.59 -3.29 7.18
CA VAL A 256 -11.98 -2.64 5.92
C VAL A 256 -12.70 -3.64 5.01
N THR A 257 -12.23 -4.88 4.96
CA THR A 257 -12.91 -5.96 4.23
C THR A 257 -14.30 -6.23 4.81
N ASP A 258 -14.46 -6.31 6.12
CA ASP A 258 -15.77 -6.52 6.75
C ASP A 258 -16.74 -5.34 6.51
N ILE A 259 -16.23 -4.11 6.50
CA ILE A 259 -17.04 -2.90 6.27
C ILE A 259 -17.50 -2.80 4.80
N THR A 260 -16.65 -3.17 3.85
CA THR A 260 -16.88 -2.90 2.42
C THR A 260 -17.31 -4.11 1.62
N GLY A 261 -17.11 -5.33 2.13
CA GLY A 261 -17.20 -6.57 1.35
C GLY A 261 -16.02 -6.80 0.39
N ALA A 262 -15.10 -5.82 0.25
CA ALA A 262 -13.99 -5.91 -0.68
C ALA A 262 -12.94 -6.94 -0.25
N THR A 263 -12.30 -7.58 -1.23
CA THR A 263 -11.13 -8.43 -0.97
C THR A 263 -9.92 -7.55 -0.67
N ALA A 264 -9.30 -7.70 0.50
CA ALA A 264 -8.08 -6.97 0.83
C ALA A 264 -6.83 -7.86 0.72
N ILE A 265 -5.78 -7.33 0.09
CA ILE A 265 -4.45 -7.95 0.00
C ILE A 265 -3.48 -7.10 0.81
N ALA A 266 -2.82 -7.70 1.81
CA ALA A 266 -1.95 -6.98 2.73
C ALA A 266 -0.74 -7.83 3.15
N SER A 267 0.36 -7.16 3.53
CA SER A 267 1.58 -7.83 3.96
C SER A 267 1.63 -8.07 5.47
N ILE A 268 2.25 -9.19 5.88
CA ILE A 268 2.76 -9.35 7.25
C ILE A 268 4.19 -8.80 7.31
N ASP A 269 4.52 -8.13 8.40
CA ASP A 269 5.86 -7.56 8.66
C ASP A 269 6.25 -6.45 7.66
N VAL A 270 7.50 -5.97 7.74
CA VAL A 270 8.02 -4.89 6.90
C VAL A 270 7.97 -5.27 5.43
N THR A 271 7.47 -4.34 4.60
CA THR A 271 7.73 -4.37 3.17
C THR A 271 9.06 -3.72 2.87
N ASP A 272 9.95 -4.44 2.21
CA ASP A 272 11.32 -4.00 1.99
C ASP A 272 11.56 -3.74 0.51
N GLN A 273 11.55 -2.46 0.17
CA GLN A 273 11.73 -2.01 -1.21
C GLN A 273 13.20 -2.06 -1.65
N SER A 274 14.16 -2.26 -0.74
CA SER A 274 15.58 -2.34 -1.08
C SER A 274 16.03 -3.77 -1.45
N MET A 275 15.21 -4.76 -1.12
CA MET A 275 15.50 -6.19 -1.36
C MET A 275 15.31 -6.60 -2.82
N GLY A 276 14.81 -5.69 -3.64
CA GLY A 276 14.61 -5.88 -5.06
C GLY A 276 15.86 -5.81 -5.91
N ARG A 277 16.12 -6.84 -6.71
CA ARG A 277 17.18 -6.82 -7.73
C ARG A 277 16.58 -7.03 -9.12
N GLY A 278 17.06 -6.28 -10.11
CA GLY A 278 16.71 -6.45 -11.53
C GLY A 278 15.64 -5.51 -12.08
N ARG A 279 15.47 -5.52 -13.41
CA ARG A 279 14.59 -4.59 -14.15
C ARG A 279 13.10 -4.73 -13.81
N SER A 280 12.64 -5.93 -13.45
CA SER A 280 11.24 -6.22 -13.09
C SER A 280 10.87 -5.87 -11.66
N PHE A 281 11.83 -5.49 -10.80
CA PHE A 281 11.56 -5.24 -9.39
C PHE A 281 10.60 -4.05 -9.15
N ARG A 282 10.59 -3.07 -10.05
CA ARG A 282 9.69 -1.91 -9.96
C ARG A 282 8.21 -2.30 -10.02
N ASN A 283 7.91 -3.51 -10.48
CA ASN A 283 6.56 -4.05 -10.62
C ASN A 283 6.08 -4.75 -9.34
N HIS A 284 6.99 -4.98 -8.39
CA HIS A 284 6.76 -5.92 -7.32
C HIS A 284 6.82 -5.29 -5.93
N GLU A 285 6.02 -5.86 -5.03
CA GLU A 285 5.97 -5.56 -3.62
C GLU A 285 6.52 -6.73 -2.82
N TYR A 286 7.58 -6.46 -2.05
CA TYR A 286 8.24 -7.47 -1.23
C TYR A 286 7.83 -7.33 0.23
N SER A 287 7.36 -8.42 0.83
CA SER A 287 7.18 -8.59 2.27
C SER A 287 8.29 -9.47 2.84
N ARG A 288 8.82 -9.13 4.02
CA ARG A 288 9.78 -9.97 4.74
C ARG A 288 9.22 -11.32 5.19
N ARG A 289 7.89 -11.48 5.24
CA ARG A 289 7.23 -12.73 5.65
C ARG A 289 6.36 -13.32 4.56
N THR A 290 5.15 -12.79 4.40
CA THR A 290 4.18 -13.26 3.42
C THR A 290 3.07 -12.22 3.21
N TRP A 291 2.29 -12.42 2.15
CA TRP A 291 1.06 -11.68 1.87
C TRP A 291 -0.17 -12.49 2.29
N VAL A 292 -1.23 -11.77 2.64
CA VAL A 292 -2.48 -12.32 3.15
C VAL A 292 -3.63 -11.73 2.36
N ARG A 293 -4.59 -12.58 2.01
CA ARG A 293 -5.88 -12.22 1.45
C ARG A 293 -6.94 -12.27 2.54
N PHE A 294 -7.70 -11.20 2.67
CA PHE A 294 -8.86 -11.08 3.52
C PHE A 294 -10.10 -11.05 2.63
N VAL A 295 -11.08 -11.88 2.97
CA VAL A 295 -12.42 -11.90 2.38
C VAL A 295 -13.41 -11.86 3.52
N ALA A 296 -14.48 -11.07 3.38
CA ALA A 296 -15.43 -10.83 4.45
C ALA A 296 -15.99 -12.15 4.98
N GLN A 297 -16.07 -12.27 6.31
CA GLN A 297 -16.58 -13.47 7.00
C GLN A 297 -15.82 -14.78 6.71
N GLN A 298 -14.61 -14.70 6.14
CA GLN A 298 -13.75 -15.87 5.89
C GLN A 298 -12.46 -15.80 6.71
N THR A 299 -11.88 -16.97 6.99
CA THR A 299 -10.54 -17.05 7.58
C THR A 299 -9.52 -16.47 6.60
N PRO A 300 -8.65 -15.52 7.03
CA PRO A 300 -7.66 -14.94 6.13
C PRO A 300 -6.71 -15.99 5.55
N GLU A 301 -6.48 -15.90 4.25
CA GLU A 301 -5.66 -16.84 3.49
C GLU A 301 -4.24 -16.30 3.34
N ARG A 302 -3.23 -17.08 3.74
CA ARG A 302 -1.84 -16.77 3.41
C ARG A 302 -1.55 -17.13 1.97
N LEU A 303 -1.07 -16.17 1.18
CA LEU A 303 -0.74 -16.37 -0.24
C LEU A 303 0.56 -17.15 -0.46
N ASN A 304 1.27 -17.52 0.61
CA ASN A 304 2.52 -18.30 0.59
C ASN A 304 3.61 -17.73 -0.35
N THR A 305 3.54 -16.43 -0.65
CA THR A 305 4.54 -15.69 -1.40
C THR A 305 5.04 -14.51 -0.57
N ARG A 306 6.28 -14.09 -0.82
CA ARG A 306 6.86 -12.84 -0.31
C ARG A 306 6.73 -11.70 -1.31
N VAL A 307 6.42 -12.01 -2.55
CA VAL A 307 6.42 -11.06 -3.65
C VAL A 307 5.04 -11.06 -4.30
N ILE A 308 4.47 -9.87 -4.48
CA ILE A 308 3.27 -9.69 -5.29
C ILE A 308 3.51 -8.62 -6.35
N ASP A 309 2.73 -8.67 -7.42
CA ASP A 309 2.51 -7.54 -8.31
C ASP A 309 1.08 -7.06 -8.04
N ALA A 310 0.91 -5.80 -7.61
CA ALA A 310 -0.43 -5.28 -7.29
C ALA A 310 -1.38 -5.40 -8.48
N LEU A 311 -0.87 -5.27 -9.72
CA LEU A 311 -1.66 -5.33 -10.94
C LEU A 311 -2.39 -6.67 -11.10
N THR A 312 -1.79 -7.79 -10.67
CA THR A 312 -2.35 -9.13 -10.88
C THR A 312 -3.59 -9.42 -10.03
N PHE A 313 -3.88 -8.56 -9.05
CA PHE A 313 -5.07 -8.69 -8.20
C PHE A 313 -6.21 -7.77 -8.64
N LEU A 314 -5.95 -6.82 -9.54
CA LEU A 314 -6.95 -5.81 -9.89
C LEU A 314 -7.99 -6.38 -10.86
N ASN A 315 -9.25 -6.05 -10.61
CA ASN A 315 -10.38 -6.39 -11.48
C ASN A 315 -10.48 -5.36 -12.61
N LEU A 316 -9.63 -5.53 -13.62
CA LEU A 316 -9.51 -4.62 -14.78
C LEU A 316 -10.20 -5.13 -16.04
N ALA A 317 -10.81 -6.32 -15.98
CA ALA A 317 -11.72 -6.77 -17.01
C ALA A 317 -13.04 -6.00 -16.84
N ALA A 318 -13.48 -5.30 -17.89
CA ALA A 318 -14.84 -4.80 -17.95
C ALA A 318 -15.81 -5.96 -17.68
N PRO A 319 -16.91 -5.76 -16.93
CA PRO A 319 -18.00 -6.71 -17.04
C PRO A 319 -18.39 -6.72 -18.52
N LEU A 320 -18.12 -7.85 -19.19
CA LEU A 320 -18.80 -8.18 -20.43
C LEU A 320 -20.28 -7.92 -20.16
N GLU A 321 -20.89 -7.09 -20.99
CA GLU A 321 -22.30 -6.77 -20.98
C GLU A 321 -23.09 -8.00 -20.50
N SER A 322 -23.80 -7.87 -19.38
CA SER A 322 -24.87 -8.84 -19.12
C SER A 322 -25.74 -8.82 -20.36
N PRO A 323 -26.02 -9.97 -21.00
CA PRO A 323 -26.86 -9.98 -22.18
C PRO A 323 -28.15 -9.26 -21.79
N ALA A 324 -28.49 -8.23 -22.56
CA ALA A 324 -29.72 -7.48 -22.39
C ALA A 324 -30.83 -8.50 -22.12
N VAL A 325 -31.45 -8.40 -20.93
CA VAL A 325 -32.69 -9.11 -20.66
C VAL A 325 -33.60 -8.72 -21.80
N ALA A 326 -33.89 -9.67 -22.68
CA ALA A 326 -34.80 -9.47 -23.79
C ALA A 326 -36.09 -8.94 -23.18
N SER A 327 -36.36 -7.65 -23.44
CA SER A 327 -37.62 -7.04 -23.07
C SER A 327 -38.73 -7.95 -23.59
N ALA A 328 -39.57 -8.40 -22.65
CA ALA A 328 -40.72 -9.22 -22.96
C ALA A 328 -41.52 -8.60 -24.14
N PRO A 329 -42.09 -9.41 -25.03
CA PRO A 329 -42.87 -8.91 -26.14
C PRO A 329 -43.99 -8.01 -25.59
N GLN A 330 -44.06 -6.78 -26.11
CA GLN A 330 -45.17 -5.89 -25.80
C GLN A 330 -46.48 -6.56 -26.21
N PRO A 331 -47.55 -6.51 -25.39
CA PRO A 331 -48.84 -7.00 -25.81
C PRO A 331 -49.33 -6.14 -26.98
N GLU A 332 -49.67 -6.82 -28.08
CA GLU A 332 -50.38 -6.21 -29.21
C GLU A 332 -51.63 -5.50 -28.69
N THR A 333 -51.64 -4.18 -28.80
CA THR A 333 -52.87 -3.41 -28.65
C THR A 333 -53.75 -3.76 -29.84
N SER A 334 -54.70 -4.66 -29.60
CA SER A 334 -55.84 -4.94 -30.46
C SER A 334 -56.55 -3.64 -30.79
N ASP A 335 -56.49 -3.27 -32.06
CA ASP A 335 -57.47 -2.41 -32.71
C ASP A 335 -58.83 -3.13 -32.61
N LEU A 336 -59.69 -2.63 -31.73
CA LEU A 336 -61.13 -2.82 -31.80
C LEU A 336 -61.76 -1.44 -31.98
N ALA A 337 -61.82 -1.04 -33.24
CA ALA A 337 -62.92 -0.24 -33.72
C ALA A 337 -64.18 -1.11 -33.69
N ASP A 338 -65.21 -0.68 -32.97
CA ASP A 338 -66.59 -0.73 -33.45
C ASP A 338 -67.57 0.01 -32.52
N ALA A 339 -68.37 0.86 -33.18
CA ALA A 339 -69.74 1.28 -32.90
C ALA A 339 -70.07 2.15 -31.65
N ASN A 340 -70.11 3.47 -31.87
CA ASN A 340 -71.37 4.25 -31.86
C ASN A 340 -71.19 5.60 -32.55
#